data_AF-X1U3S3-F1
#
_entry.id   AF-X1U3S3-F1
#
_cell.length_a   1.000
_cell.length_b   1.000
_cell.length_c   1.000
_cell.angle_alpha   90.00
_cell.angle_beta   90.00
_cell.angle_gamma   90.00
#
_symmetry.space_group_name_H-M   'P 1'
#
loop_
_entity.id
_entity.type
_entity.pdbx_description
1 polymer ?
#
loop_
_entity_poly.entity_id
_entity_poly.type
_entity_poly.pdbx_seq_one_letter_code
_entity_poly.pdbx_strand_id
1 'polypeptide(L)'
;MNISCRRKWYSKDEWKQKFTHEEAEKWLNRLGNLTILGGPKNREVSNLPYYVKKALYRGEPIKVGKKKKTTIDIFVPTWDVANKYEDWTPDIIEARNKDLIDKIFQILLIKK
;
A
#
# COMPACT_ATOMS: atom_id res chain seq x y z
N MET A 1 12.56 -8.53 12.39
CA MET A 1 11.18 -8.16 12.01
C MET A 1 10.42 -9.43 11.63
N ASN A 2 9.37 -9.82 12.35
CA ASN A 2 8.74 -11.15 12.18
C ASN A 2 7.84 -11.17 10.92
N ILE A 3 8.21 -11.97 9.92
CA ILE A 3 7.56 -12.04 8.60
C ILE A 3 6.08 -12.49 8.73
N SER A 4 5.75 -13.20 9.81
CA SER A 4 4.41 -13.69 10.15
C SER A 4 3.32 -12.61 10.19
N CYS A 5 3.62 -11.38 10.65
CA CYS A 5 2.60 -10.33 10.80
C CYS A 5 2.09 -9.80 9.44
N ARG A 6 2.93 -9.81 8.40
CA ARG A 6 2.59 -9.25 7.07
C ARG A 6 1.69 -10.14 6.23
N ARG A 7 1.76 -11.47 6.40
CA ARG A 7 0.91 -12.42 5.67
C ARG A 7 -0.53 -12.50 6.20
N LYS A 8 -0.85 -11.82 7.30
CA LYS A 8 -2.22 -11.80 7.88
C LYS A 8 -3.14 -10.77 7.21
N TRP A 9 -2.98 -10.49 5.92
CA TRP A 9 -3.87 -9.57 5.20
C TRP A 9 -5.33 -10.06 5.27
N TYR A 10 -5.52 -11.38 5.20
CA TYR A 10 -6.79 -12.06 5.35
C TYR A 10 -7.44 -11.90 6.74
N SER A 11 -6.77 -11.29 7.73
CA SER A 11 -7.41 -10.98 9.02
C SER A 11 -8.34 -9.75 8.95
N LYS A 12 -8.52 -9.16 7.76
CA LYS A 12 -9.29 -7.95 7.53
C LYS A 12 -10.25 -8.17 6.38
N ASP A 13 -11.50 -7.80 6.61
CA ASP A 13 -12.60 -8.13 5.70
C ASP A 13 -12.44 -7.46 4.34
N GLU A 14 -12.00 -6.21 4.29
CA GLU A 14 -11.75 -5.52 3.02
C GLU A 14 -10.74 -6.26 2.14
N TRP A 15 -9.61 -6.70 2.69
CA TRP A 15 -8.59 -7.38 1.90
C TRP A 15 -9.07 -8.77 1.45
N LYS A 16 -9.82 -9.49 2.30
CA LYS A 16 -10.47 -10.75 1.93
C LYS A 16 -11.47 -10.61 0.78
N GLN A 17 -12.18 -9.47 0.73
CA GLN A 17 -13.18 -9.21 -0.31
C GLN A 17 -12.55 -8.76 -1.63
N LYS A 18 -11.41 -8.06 -1.58
CA LYS A 18 -10.75 -7.48 -2.75
C LYS A 18 -9.70 -8.39 -3.40
N PHE A 19 -9.21 -9.41 -2.70
CA PHE A 19 -8.12 -10.26 -3.17
C PHE A 19 -8.45 -11.73 -2.96
N THR A 20 -8.28 -12.52 -4.01
CA THR A 20 -8.09 -13.97 -3.88
C THR A 20 -6.73 -14.27 -3.25
N HIS A 21 -6.54 -15.51 -2.81
CA HIS A 21 -5.24 -15.92 -2.24
C HIS A 21 -4.11 -15.80 -3.27
N GLU A 22 -4.36 -16.26 -4.50
CA GLU A 22 -3.38 -16.22 -5.59
C GLU A 22 -2.98 -14.79 -5.96
N GLU A 23 -3.96 -13.87 -6.08
CA GLU A 23 -3.66 -12.46 -6.35
C GLU A 23 -2.87 -11.81 -5.23
N ALA A 24 -3.24 -12.09 -3.97
CA ALA A 24 -2.50 -11.57 -2.84
C ALA A 24 -1.06 -12.08 -2.84
N GLU A 25 -0.82 -13.37 -3.09
CA GLU A 25 0.54 -13.92 -3.19
C GLU A 25 1.33 -13.32 -4.36
N LYS A 26 0.69 -13.17 -5.53
CA LYS A 26 1.29 -12.57 -6.72
C LYS A 26 1.75 -11.13 -6.45
N TRP A 27 0.93 -10.33 -5.76
CA TRP A 27 1.11 -8.88 -5.65
C TRP A 27 1.71 -8.40 -4.33
N LEU A 28 1.68 -9.18 -3.25
CA LEU A 28 2.11 -8.74 -1.91
C LEU A 28 3.50 -8.13 -1.89
N ASN A 29 4.45 -8.74 -2.61
CA ASN A 29 5.86 -8.35 -2.65
C ASN A 29 6.28 -7.75 -4.01
N ARG A 30 5.36 -7.08 -4.72
CA ARG A 30 5.64 -6.43 -6.01
C ARG A 30 5.72 -4.92 -5.90
N LEU A 31 6.41 -4.31 -6.86
CA LEU A 31 6.66 -2.88 -6.90
C LEU A 31 5.36 -2.06 -6.93
N GLY A 32 4.36 -2.55 -7.67
CA GLY A 32 3.03 -1.96 -7.72
C GLY A 32 2.31 -1.87 -6.37
N ASN A 33 2.67 -2.73 -5.39
CA ASN A 33 2.10 -2.70 -4.04
C ASN A 33 2.99 -1.97 -3.02
N LEU A 34 4.17 -1.49 -3.43
CA LEU A 34 5.11 -0.83 -2.53
C LEU A 34 4.63 0.57 -2.13
N THR A 35 4.50 0.77 -0.83
CA THR A 35 4.34 2.09 -0.18
C THR A 35 5.49 2.31 0.79
N ILE A 36 6.17 3.45 0.70
CA ILE A 36 7.35 3.76 1.49
C ILE A 36 6.91 4.50 2.75
N LEU A 37 7.20 3.92 3.91
CA LEU A 37 6.86 4.43 5.24
C LEU A 37 8.01 4.14 6.20
N GLY A 38 8.22 5.03 7.18
CA GLY A 38 9.13 4.75 8.29
C GLY A 38 8.72 3.49 9.06
N GLY A 39 9.67 2.69 9.54
CA GLY A 39 9.41 1.38 10.18
C GLY A 39 8.37 1.39 11.30
N PRO A 40 8.42 2.31 12.29
CA PRO A 40 7.38 2.46 13.30
C PRO A 40 5.99 2.70 12.71
N LYS A 41 5.90 3.53 11.67
CA LYS A 41 4.64 3.90 11.01
C LYS A 41 4.09 2.80 10.13
N ASN A 42 4.95 2.06 9.43
CA ASN A 42 4.53 0.85 8.72
C ASN A 42 3.90 -0.18 9.67
N ARG A 43 4.43 -0.33 10.89
CA ARG A 43 3.82 -1.20 11.93
C ARG A 43 2.48 -0.68 12.44
N GLU A 44 2.34 0.64 12.58
CA GLU A 44 1.09 1.27 13.01
C GLU A 44 -0.03 1.15 11.97
N VAL A 45 0.33 1.31 10.69
CA VAL A 45 -0.59 1.25 9.55
C VAL A 45 -0.95 -0.19 9.21
N SER A 46 0.03 -1.11 9.19
CA SER A 46 -0.17 -2.55 9.03
C SER A 46 -1.19 -2.91 7.93
N ASN A 47 -2.11 -3.83 8.21
CA ASN A 47 -3.18 -4.25 7.32
C ASN A 47 -4.47 -3.44 7.53
N LEU A 48 -4.41 -2.20 8.02
CA LEU A 48 -5.63 -1.36 8.08
C LEU A 48 -6.30 -1.27 6.70
N PRO A 49 -7.62 -1.04 6.65
CA PRO A 49 -8.32 -0.85 5.39
C PRO A 49 -7.73 0.30 4.56
N TYR A 50 -7.82 0.21 3.23
CA TYR A 50 -7.25 1.18 2.32
C TYR A 50 -7.76 2.60 2.57
N TYR A 51 -9.07 2.79 2.78
CA TYR A 51 -9.61 4.13 3.06
C TYR A 51 -8.96 4.78 4.30
N VAL A 52 -8.64 3.98 5.33
CA VAL A 52 -7.94 4.47 6.52
C VAL A 52 -6.48 4.80 6.19
N LYS A 53 -5.82 3.93 5.42
CA LYS A 53 -4.44 4.15 4.95
C LYS A 53 -4.35 5.43 4.13
N LYS A 54 -5.29 5.64 3.21
CA LYS A 54 -5.38 6.80 2.33
C LYS A 54 -5.48 8.11 3.11
N ALA A 55 -6.39 8.19 4.09
CA ALA A 55 -6.49 9.35 4.97
C ALA A 55 -5.17 9.62 5.73
N LEU A 56 -4.56 8.56 6.31
CA LEU A 56 -3.27 8.69 6.99
C LEU A 56 -2.15 9.15 6.05
N TYR A 57 -2.15 8.68 4.80
CA TYR A 57 -1.21 9.08 3.75
C TYR A 57 -1.47 10.49 3.20
N ARG A 58 -2.63 11.09 3.49
CA ARG A 58 -2.91 12.50 3.18
C ARG A 58 -2.63 13.43 4.36
N GLY A 59 -2.19 12.89 5.49
CA GLY A 59 -2.08 13.66 6.72
C GLY A 59 -3.44 14.05 7.29
N GLU A 60 -4.48 13.27 7.02
CA GLU A 60 -5.80 13.49 7.61
C GLU A 60 -5.88 12.73 8.94
N PRO A 61 -6.26 13.39 10.05
CA PRO A 61 -6.44 12.71 11.32
C PRO A 61 -7.65 11.79 11.26
N ILE A 62 -7.48 10.52 11.64
CA ILE A 62 -8.56 9.53 11.61
C ILE A 62 -8.74 8.84 12.96
N LYS A 63 -9.99 8.53 13.32
CA LYS A 63 -10.30 7.73 14.50
C LYS A 63 -10.41 6.26 14.10
N VAL A 64 -9.58 5.40 14.68
CA VAL A 64 -9.69 3.94 14.53
C VAL A 64 -10.05 3.36 15.89
N GLY A 65 -11.33 3.02 16.06
CA GLY A 65 -11.90 2.69 17.36
C GLY A 65 -11.83 3.88 18.32
N LYS A 66 -11.32 3.68 19.54
CA LYS A 66 -11.18 4.74 20.55
C LYS A 66 -9.90 5.59 20.39
N LYS A 67 -9.00 5.25 19.47
CA LYS A 67 -7.70 5.92 19.31
C LYS A 67 -7.74 6.90 18.14
N LYS A 68 -7.26 8.12 18.38
CA LYS A 68 -6.95 9.11 17.33
C LYS A 68 -5.57 8.78 16.76
N LYS A 69 -5.48 8.57 15.46
CA LYS A 69 -4.19 8.50 14.77
C LYS A 69 -3.92 9.87 14.15
N THR A 70 -2.82 10.49 14.58
CA THR A 70 -2.34 11.76 14.02
C THR A 70 -1.39 11.49 12.87
N THR A 71 -1.25 12.52 12.03
CA THR A 71 -0.46 12.59 10.80
C THR A 71 0.89 11.86 10.83
N ILE A 72 1.31 11.39 9.66
CA ILE A 72 2.48 10.56 9.45
C ILE A 72 3.46 11.31 8.54
N ASP A 73 4.75 11.31 8.88
CA ASP A 73 5.81 11.68 7.93
C ASP A 73 5.86 10.63 6.82
N ILE A 74 5.43 11.04 5.63
CA ILE A 74 5.29 10.19 4.44
C ILE A 74 6.28 10.61 3.37
N PHE A 75 6.69 9.64 2.55
CA PHE A 75 7.45 9.92 1.35
C PHE A 75 6.51 10.29 0.21
N VAL A 76 6.98 11.14 -0.72
CA VAL A 76 6.22 11.59 -1.90
C VAL A 76 5.54 10.43 -2.67
N PRO A 77 6.20 9.28 -2.93
CA PRO A 77 5.53 8.17 -3.64
C PRO A 77 4.32 7.58 -2.91
N THR A 78 4.28 7.67 -1.59
CA THR A 78 3.14 7.21 -0.77
C THR A 78 2.02 8.24 -0.76
N TRP A 79 2.37 9.53 -0.79
CA TRP A 79 1.40 10.61 -0.99
C TRP A 79 0.74 10.50 -2.38
N ASP A 80 1.50 10.22 -3.43
CA ASP A 80 0.97 10.01 -4.79
C ASP A 80 -0.03 8.86 -4.83
N VAL A 81 0.25 7.75 -4.12
CA VAL A 81 -0.68 6.62 -4.02
C VAL A 81 -2.03 7.07 -3.46
N ALA A 82 -2.01 7.91 -2.41
CA ALA A 82 -3.24 8.36 -1.76
C ALA A 82 -4.02 9.40 -2.58
N ASN A 83 -3.35 10.15 -3.45
CA ASN A 83 -3.99 11.17 -4.29
C ASN A 83 -4.43 10.65 -5.64
N LYS A 84 -3.74 9.65 -6.18
CA LYS A 84 -4.03 9.10 -7.51
C LYS A 84 -5.08 7.99 -7.49
N TYR A 85 -5.18 7.21 -6.41
CA TYR A 85 -6.01 6.02 -6.38
C TYR A 85 -7.13 6.16 -5.34
N GLU A 86 -8.36 5.92 -5.79
CA GLU A 86 -9.54 5.89 -4.92
C GLU A 86 -9.69 4.56 -4.20
N ASP A 87 -9.20 3.48 -4.81
CA ASP A 87 -9.22 2.13 -4.24
C ASP A 87 -7.87 1.41 -4.42
N TRP A 88 -7.73 0.23 -3.83
CA TRP A 88 -6.55 -0.62 -3.86
C TRP A 88 -6.93 -2.07 -4.17
N THR A 89 -6.99 -2.36 -5.47
CA THR A 89 -7.39 -3.65 -6.04
C THR A 89 -6.21 -4.29 -6.78
N PRO A 90 -6.28 -5.60 -7.11
CA PRO A 90 -5.28 -6.27 -7.95
C PRO A 90 -5.00 -5.52 -9.26
N ASP A 91 -6.04 -5.07 -9.97
CA ASP A 91 -5.92 -4.37 -11.25
C ASP A 91 -5.14 -3.05 -11.14
N ILE A 92 -5.41 -2.27 -10.09
CA ILE A 92 -4.72 -1.01 -9.82
C ILE A 92 -3.24 -1.29 -9.53
N ILE A 93 -2.96 -2.32 -8.73
CA ILE A 93 -1.59 -2.73 -8.39
C ILE A 93 -0.84 -3.19 -9.64
N GLU A 94 -1.48 -3.96 -10.51
CA GLU A 94 -0.91 -4.43 -11.77
C GLU A 94 -0.55 -3.28 -12.71
N ALA A 95 -1.50 -2.38 -12.95
CA ALA A 95 -1.30 -1.20 -13.78
C ALA A 95 -0.16 -0.32 -13.24
N ARG A 96 -0.14 -0.08 -11.92
CA ARG A 96 0.94 0.66 -11.25
C ARG A 96 2.28 -0.08 -11.34
N ASN A 97 2.30 -1.40 -11.20
CA ASN A 97 3.52 -2.20 -11.30
C ASN A 97 4.15 -2.05 -12.69
N LYS A 98 3.34 -2.12 -13.75
CA LYS A 98 3.78 -1.92 -15.14
C LYS A 98 4.34 -0.51 -15.33
N ASP A 99 3.59 0.53 -14.94
CA ASP A 99 4.04 1.93 -15.06
C ASP A 99 5.39 2.19 -14.36
N LEU A 100 5.58 1.65 -13.14
CA LEU A 100 6.82 1.83 -12.40
C LEU A 100 7.99 1.07 -13.03
N ILE A 101 7.76 -0.14 -13.51
CA ILE A 101 8.78 -0.90 -14.24
C ILE A 101 9.18 -0.17 -15.53
N ASP A 102 8.22 0.38 -16.26
CA ASP A 102 8.46 1.12 -17.50
C ASP A 102 9.30 2.36 -17.25
N LYS A 103 9.02 3.10 -16.18
CA LYS A 103 9.84 4.24 -15.73
C LYS A 103 11.25 3.82 -15.37
N ILE A 104 11.43 2.68 -14.69
CA ILE A 104 12.76 2.16 -14.36
C ILE A 104 13.55 1.83 -15.63
N PHE A 105 12.93 1.14 -16.59
CA PHE A 105 13.57 0.84 -17.89
C PHE A 105 13.98 2.11 -18.62
N GLN A 106 13.12 3.13 -18.63
CA GLN A 106 13.42 4.43 -19.25
C GLN A 106 14.58 5.14 -18.57
N ILE A 107 14.60 5.22 -17.24
CA ILE A 107 15.64 5.91 -16.48
C ILE A 107 16.99 5.20 -16.61
N LEU A 108 16.99 3.86 -16.55
CA LEU A 108 18.21 3.05 -16.66
C LEU A 108 18.66 2.84 -18.12
N LEU A 109 17.91 3.38 -19.09
CA LEU A 109 18.17 3.23 -20.53
C LEU A 109 18.25 1.76 -20.99
N ILE A 110 17.53 0.87 -20.31
CA ILE A 110 17.48 -0.56 -20.63
C ILE A 110 16.37 -0.78 -21.68
N LYS A 111 16.72 -1.38 -22.82
CA LYS A 111 15.75 -1.79 -23.84
C LYS A 111 14.96 -3.01 -23.34
N LYS A 112 13.64 -2.98 -23.54
CA LYS A 112 12.75 -4.10 -23.26
C LYS A 112 12.87 -5.21 -24.31
#